data_AF-A0A7S1PJY8-F1
#
_entry.id   AF-A0A7S1PJY8-F1
#
_cell.length_a   1.000
_cell.length_b   1.000
_cell.length_c   1.000
_cell.angle_alpha   90.00
_cell.angle_beta   90.00
_cell.angle_gamma   90.00
#
_symmetry.space_group_name_H-M   'P 1'
#
loop_
_entity.id
_entity.type
_entity.pdbx_description
1 polymer ?
#
loop_
_entity_poly.entity_id
_entity_poly.type
_entity_poly.pdbx_seq_one_letter_code
_entity_poly.pdbx_strand_id
1 'polypeptide(L)'
;MAHFKRVTLAASDPEGEAPKTPNAVVMGRKTWESIPEKFRPLPGRINVVLTKAAADPAFVSPYPKGVLVAQSVAAAVELLAAREDAGETFVIGGEAAYKEAIAMPSCENIFVTRIGKEVDCDAFFPSFDERDYRVTHVSKSHSSGGLPYDFVVYQRPEAASRCPPSPALAALGGGQLLHEEYQYLQAIRDIIENGVGMEDRTGVGTLSTFGVQTRFDLRETFPLLTTKRTFWRGVLEELLWFVRGDTNAKHLSDKGVKIWDANGSREFLDKRG
;
A
#
# COMPACT_ATOMS: atom_id res chain seq x y z
N MET A 1 3.33 11.94 6.07
CA MET A 1 3.04 13.33 5.58
C MET A 1 3.78 13.73 4.31
N ALA A 2 5.09 13.49 4.19
CA ALA A 2 5.85 13.84 2.97
C ALA A 2 5.26 13.21 1.69
N HIS A 3 4.88 11.93 1.76
CA HIS A 3 4.24 11.22 0.64
C HIS A 3 2.93 11.89 0.19
N PHE A 4 2.00 12.17 1.13
CA PHE A 4 0.76 12.88 0.84
C PHE A 4 0.99 14.24 0.16
N LYS A 5 1.95 15.02 0.68
CA LYS A 5 2.33 16.31 0.08
C LYS A 5 2.84 16.12 -1.34
N ARG A 6 3.70 15.14 -1.60
CA ARG A 6 4.25 14.85 -2.93
C ARG A 6 3.14 14.46 -3.92
N VAL A 7 2.28 13.52 -3.55
CA VAL A 7 1.19 13.02 -4.43
C VAL A 7 0.18 14.14 -4.74
N THR A 8 -0.23 14.91 -3.74
CA THR A 8 -1.25 15.95 -3.94
C THR A 8 -0.71 17.26 -4.53
N LEU A 9 0.60 17.52 -4.45
CA LEU A 9 1.22 18.70 -5.09
C LEU A 9 1.75 18.41 -6.49
N ALA A 10 2.05 17.15 -6.82
CA ALA A 10 2.60 16.79 -8.12
C ALA A 10 1.60 17.12 -9.23
N ALA A 11 1.69 18.33 -9.76
CA ALA A 11 1.31 18.58 -11.13
C ALA A 11 2.55 18.37 -11.97
N SER A 12 2.38 17.61 -13.05
CA SER A 12 3.43 17.17 -13.95
C SER A 12 4.28 18.33 -14.42
N ASP A 13 5.47 18.47 -13.85
CA ASP A 13 6.62 19.01 -14.58
C ASP A 13 7.83 18.10 -14.34
N PRO A 14 8.29 17.35 -15.35
CA PRO A 14 9.47 16.49 -15.25
C PRO A 14 10.77 17.28 -14.97
N GLU A 15 10.76 18.60 -15.12
CA GLU A 15 11.95 19.46 -15.17
C GLU A 15 12.14 20.37 -13.95
N GLY A 16 11.32 20.22 -12.90
CA GLY A 16 11.54 20.95 -11.62
C GLY A 16 11.10 22.42 -11.63
N GLU A 17 10.33 22.85 -12.62
CA GLU A 17 9.58 24.11 -12.57
C GLU A 17 8.28 23.96 -11.75
N ALA A 18 7.79 25.07 -11.20
CA ALA A 18 6.54 25.08 -10.44
C ALA A 18 5.37 24.66 -11.36
N PRO A 19 4.47 23.78 -10.90
CA PRO A 19 3.40 23.27 -11.74
C PRO A 19 2.54 24.41 -12.31
N LYS A 20 2.36 24.43 -13.64
CA LYS A 20 1.51 25.41 -14.35
C LYS A 20 0.04 25.36 -13.90
N THR A 21 -0.44 24.21 -13.43
CA THR A 21 -1.82 24.03 -12.93
C THR A 21 -1.82 23.34 -11.56
N PRO A 22 -2.37 23.95 -10.50
CA PRO A 22 -2.45 23.31 -9.19
C PRO A 22 -3.50 22.18 -9.16
N ASN A 23 -3.18 21.07 -8.49
CA ASN A 23 -4.14 20.02 -8.19
C ASN A 23 -5.20 20.50 -7.19
N ALA A 24 -6.36 19.84 -7.21
CA ALA A 24 -7.45 20.10 -6.29
C ALA A 24 -7.54 19.04 -5.20
N VAL A 25 -7.87 19.46 -3.98
CA VAL A 25 -8.13 18.59 -2.83
C VAL A 25 -9.54 18.82 -2.33
N VAL A 26 -10.34 17.76 -2.33
CA VAL A 26 -11.73 17.75 -1.91
C VAL A 26 -11.84 17.06 -0.56
N MET A 27 -12.46 17.71 0.42
CA MET A 27 -12.59 17.16 1.76
C MET A 27 -13.90 17.52 2.45
N GLY A 28 -14.38 16.65 3.34
CA GLY A 28 -15.54 16.94 4.19
C GLY A 28 -15.26 18.01 5.26
N ARG A 29 -16.31 18.70 5.73
CA ARG A 29 -16.22 19.70 6.81
C ARG A 29 -15.43 19.23 8.04
N LYS A 30 -15.70 18.03 8.56
CA LYS A 30 -14.99 17.49 9.73
C LYS A 30 -13.50 17.26 9.46
N THR A 31 -13.15 16.85 8.24
CA THR A 31 -11.75 16.70 7.79
C THR A 31 -11.06 18.05 7.68
N TRP A 32 -11.75 19.07 7.19
CA TRP A 32 -11.23 20.45 7.19
C TRP A 32 -10.96 20.96 8.62
N GLU A 33 -11.87 20.68 9.55
CA GLU A 33 -11.77 21.09 10.95
C GLU A 33 -10.65 20.36 11.71
N SER A 34 -10.31 19.12 11.32
CA SER A 34 -9.23 18.34 11.96
C SER A 34 -7.83 18.77 11.51
N ILE A 35 -7.70 19.49 10.39
CA ILE A 35 -6.43 20.02 9.92
C ILE A 35 -6.03 21.24 10.79
N PRO A 36 -4.83 21.27 11.39
CA PRO A 36 -4.37 22.42 12.18
C PRO A 36 -4.42 23.73 11.39
N GLU A 37 -4.75 24.84 12.06
CA GLU A 37 -5.00 26.13 11.39
C GLU A 37 -3.83 26.62 10.53
N LYS A 38 -2.60 26.36 10.99
CA LYS A 38 -1.36 26.69 10.27
C LYS A 38 -1.19 25.99 8.92
N PHE A 39 -1.96 24.94 8.66
CA PHE A 39 -1.89 24.14 7.44
C PHE A 39 -3.16 24.26 6.57
N ARG A 40 -4.18 25.02 6.99
CA ARG A 40 -5.40 25.25 6.20
C ARG A 40 -5.44 26.72 5.71
N PRO A 41 -5.71 26.97 4.42
CA PRO A 41 -5.82 26.00 3.33
C PRO A 41 -4.49 25.30 3.03
N LEU A 42 -4.57 24.10 2.44
CA LEU A 42 -3.39 23.36 2.03
C LEU A 42 -2.66 24.13 0.90
N PRO A 43 -1.41 24.59 1.11
CA PRO A 43 -0.74 25.48 0.16
C PRO A 43 -0.45 24.76 -1.16
N GLY A 44 -0.47 25.52 -2.26
CA GLY A 44 -0.19 25.05 -3.62
C GLY A 44 -1.30 24.18 -4.24
N ARG A 45 -2.49 24.13 -3.63
CA ARG A 45 -3.62 23.31 -4.06
C ARG A 45 -4.93 24.09 -4.01
N ILE A 46 -5.85 23.76 -4.91
CA ILE A 46 -7.23 24.25 -4.87
C ILE A 46 -7.96 23.47 -3.77
N ASN A 47 -8.40 24.14 -2.71
CA ASN A 47 -9.07 23.48 -1.60
C ASN A 47 -10.59 23.58 -1.78
N VAL A 48 -11.27 22.43 -1.72
CA VAL A 48 -12.74 22.34 -1.79
C VAL A 48 -13.28 21.68 -0.54
N VAL A 49 -14.21 22.35 0.15
CA VAL A 49 -14.86 21.79 1.35
C VAL A 49 -16.30 21.37 1.04
N LEU A 50 -16.62 20.13 1.39
CA LEU A 50 -17.95 19.57 1.21
C LEU A 50 -18.85 19.92 2.40
N THR A 51 -19.98 20.58 2.12
CA THR A 51 -21.02 20.89 3.11
C THR A 51 -22.39 20.92 2.45
N LYS A 52 -23.39 20.31 3.08
CA LYS A 52 -24.79 20.34 2.62
C LYS A 52 -25.36 21.76 2.55
N ALA A 53 -24.84 22.67 3.38
CA ALA A 53 -25.27 24.07 3.39
C ALA A 53 -24.94 24.80 2.08
N ALA A 54 -24.00 24.29 1.27
CA ALA A 54 -23.66 24.88 -0.02
C ALA A 54 -24.79 24.81 -1.05
N ALA A 55 -25.84 24.01 -0.80
CA ALA A 55 -27.02 23.96 -1.63
C ALA A 55 -27.92 25.20 -1.47
N ASP A 56 -27.78 25.94 -0.37
CA ASP A 56 -28.57 27.14 -0.08
C ASP A 56 -27.97 28.36 -0.80
N PRO A 57 -28.72 29.05 -1.68
CA PRO A 57 -28.25 30.27 -2.34
C PRO A 57 -27.88 31.41 -1.36
N ALA A 58 -28.42 31.40 -0.14
CA ALA A 58 -28.10 32.36 0.91
C ALA A 58 -26.83 31.99 1.71
N PHE A 59 -26.22 30.83 1.44
CA PHE A 59 -25.03 30.38 2.16
C PHE A 59 -23.82 31.26 1.87
N VAL A 60 -23.32 31.91 2.92
CA VAL A 60 -22.05 32.63 2.88
C VAL A 60 -20.94 31.69 3.35
N SER A 61 -19.96 31.43 2.48
CA SER A 61 -18.82 30.59 2.81
C SER A 61 -18.06 31.13 4.04
N PRO A 62 -17.94 30.37 5.14
CA PRO A 62 -17.15 30.77 6.31
C PRO A 62 -15.65 30.53 6.11
N TYR A 63 -15.24 30.00 4.96
CA TYR A 63 -13.85 29.62 4.70
C TYR A 63 -13.04 30.79 4.12
N PRO A 64 -11.70 30.78 4.28
CA PRO A 64 -10.84 31.82 3.72
C PRO A 64 -11.02 32.02 2.22
N LYS A 65 -10.75 33.24 1.74
CA LYS A 65 -10.83 33.59 0.31
C LYS A 65 -9.99 32.63 -0.53
N GLY A 66 -10.60 32.03 -1.55
CA GLY A 66 -9.96 31.05 -2.44
C GLY A 66 -10.29 29.58 -2.11
N VAL A 67 -10.94 29.29 -0.98
CA VAL A 67 -11.49 27.96 -0.67
C VAL A 67 -12.87 27.84 -1.31
N LEU A 68 -13.05 26.80 -2.13
CA LEU A 68 -14.31 26.49 -2.80
C LEU A 68 -15.18 25.64 -1.90
N VAL A 69 -16.48 25.64 -2.16
CA VAL A 69 -17.46 24.87 -1.41
C VAL A 69 -18.35 24.12 -2.38
N ALA A 70 -18.64 22.85 -2.09
CA ALA A 70 -19.56 22.04 -2.88
C ALA A 70 -20.48 21.22 -1.97
N GLN A 71 -21.66 20.84 -2.47
CA GLN A 71 -22.64 20.07 -1.71
C GLN A 71 -22.33 18.57 -1.64
N SER A 72 -21.57 18.05 -2.60
CA SER A 72 -21.23 16.63 -2.75
C SER A 72 -19.91 16.46 -3.52
N VAL A 73 -19.34 15.25 -3.49
CA VAL A 73 -18.13 14.95 -4.29
C VAL A 73 -18.43 15.12 -5.78
N ALA A 74 -19.58 14.66 -6.26
CA ALA A 74 -19.98 14.83 -7.65
C ALA A 74 -20.00 16.31 -8.08
N ALA A 75 -20.63 17.18 -7.28
CA ALA A 75 -20.66 18.62 -7.55
C ALA A 75 -19.27 19.26 -7.50
N ALA A 76 -18.38 18.79 -6.62
CA ALA A 76 -17.00 19.26 -6.56
C ALA A 76 -16.23 18.89 -7.83
N VAL A 77 -16.39 17.65 -8.31
CA VAL A 77 -15.74 17.17 -9.54
C VAL A 77 -16.25 17.94 -10.76
N GLU A 78 -17.55 18.19 -10.87
CA GLU A 78 -18.12 19.00 -11.96
C GLU A 78 -17.60 20.45 -11.94
N LEU A 79 -17.54 21.07 -10.76
CA LEU A 79 -17.00 22.42 -10.59
C LEU A 79 -15.52 22.48 -11.04
N LEU A 80 -14.72 21.50 -10.63
CA LEU A 80 -13.30 21.42 -10.98
C LEU A 80 -13.07 21.08 -12.45
N ALA A 81 -13.93 20.25 -13.05
CA ALA A 81 -13.86 19.92 -14.48
C ALA A 81 -14.17 21.11 -15.39
N ALA A 82 -14.95 22.09 -14.91
CA ALA A 82 -15.22 23.33 -15.62
C ALA A 82 -14.06 24.35 -15.57
N ARG A 83 -13.00 24.07 -14.81
CA ARG A 83 -11.85 24.96 -14.64
C ARG A 83 -10.69 24.53 -15.53
N GLU A 84 -10.14 25.48 -16.30
CA GLU A 84 -8.93 25.25 -17.10
C GLU A 84 -7.64 25.33 -16.27
N ASP A 85 -7.71 25.89 -15.05
CA ASP A 85 -6.57 26.09 -14.15
C ASP A 85 -6.44 24.99 -13.07
N ALA A 86 -7.20 23.90 -13.16
CA ALA A 86 -7.18 22.79 -12.21
C ALA A 86 -6.50 21.55 -12.80
N GLY A 87 -5.59 20.95 -12.03
CA GLY A 87 -4.98 19.66 -12.33
C GLY A 87 -5.84 18.48 -11.86
N GLU A 88 -5.21 17.45 -11.30
CA GLU A 88 -5.90 16.27 -10.79
C GLU A 88 -6.74 16.59 -9.53
N THR A 89 -7.86 15.86 -9.37
CA THR A 89 -8.75 16.01 -8.21
C THR A 89 -8.51 14.87 -7.21
N PHE A 90 -8.12 15.20 -5.99
CA PHE A 90 -7.90 14.25 -4.90
C PHE A 90 -8.99 14.37 -3.84
N VAL A 91 -9.75 13.32 -3.63
CA VAL A 91 -10.62 13.21 -2.45
C VAL A 91 -9.78 12.76 -1.27
N ILE A 92 -9.62 13.63 -0.27
CA ILE A 92 -8.75 13.39 0.90
C ILE A 92 -9.53 13.05 2.18
N GLY A 93 -10.80 12.68 2.01
CA GLY A 93 -11.68 12.17 3.07
C GLY A 93 -12.75 13.17 3.51
N GLY A 94 -13.56 12.87 4.55
CA GLY A 94 -13.55 11.65 5.35
C GLY A 94 -14.42 10.53 4.79
N GLU A 95 -14.88 9.62 5.65
CA GLU A 95 -15.66 8.41 5.31
C GLU A 95 -16.75 8.65 4.26
N ALA A 96 -17.63 9.64 4.47
CA ALA A 96 -18.73 9.93 3.54
C ALA A 96 -18.23 10.37 2.16
N ALA A 97 -17.16 11.17 2.11
CA ALA A 97 -16.56 11.62 0.85
C ALA A 97 -15.86 10.46 0.13
N TYR A 98 -15.16 9.59 0.86
CA TYR A 98 -14.58 8.38 0.27
C TYR A 98 -15.66 7.44 -0.28
N LYS A 99 -16.74 7.25 0.47
CA LYS A 99 -17.85 6.39 0.07
C LYS A 99 -18.53 6.88 -1.21
N GLU A 100 -18.75 8.19 -1.33
CA GLU A 100 -19.28 8.79 -2.55
C GLU A 100 -18.28 8.66 -3.70
N ALA A 101 -17.00 9.00 -3.47
CA ALA A 101 -15.97 8.98 -4.50
C ALA A 101 -15.75 7.59 -5.11
N ILE A 102 -15.64 6.54 -4.29
CA ILE A 102 -15.42 5.17 -4.77
C ILE A 102 -16.60 4.65 -5.60
N ALA A 103 -17.83 5.09 -5.29
CA ALA A 103 -19.01 4.73 -6.07
C ALA A 103 -19.05 5.43 -7.45
N MET A 104 -18.23 6.47 -7.66
CA MET A 104 -18.18 7.18 -8.94
C MET A 104 -17.27 6.46 -9.93
N PRO A 105 -17.71 6.28 -11.20
CA PRO A 105 -16.87 5.71 -12.26
C PRO A 105 -15.60 6.53 -12.56
N SER A 106 -15.61 7.83 -12.22
CA SER A 106 -14.46 8.73 -12.35
C SER A 106 -13.38 8.53 -11.28
N CYS A 107 -13.59 7.66 -10.29
CA CYS A 107 -12.54 7.30 -9.32
C CYS A 107 -11.57 6.28 -9.95
N GLU A 108 -10.51 6.82 -10.57
CA GLU A 108 -9.52 6.04 -11.30
C GLU A 108 -8.49 5.36 -10.39
N ASN A 109 -8.02 6.07 -9.36
CA ASN A 109 -6.92 5.65 -8.50
C ASN A 109 -7.27 5.83 -7.02
N ILE A 110 -6.90 4.86 -6.20
CA ILE A 110 -7.00 4.92 -4.73
C ILE A 110 -5.57 4.79 -4.17
N PHE A 111 -5.09 5.88 -3.57
CA PHE A 111 -3.78 5.93 -2.92
C PHE A 111 -3.95 5.60 -1.43
N VAL A 112 -3.42 4.46 -1.01
CA VAL A 112 -3.57 3.95 0.35
C VAL A 112 -2.21 3.89 1.03
N THR A 113 -2.12 4.41 2.25
CA THR A 113 -0.99 4.12 3.14
C THR A 113 -1.45 3.01 4.09
N ARG A 114 -0.87 1.82 4.00
CA ARG A 114 -1.22 0.71 4.90
C ARG A 114 -0.39 0.86 6.17
N ILE A 115 -1.06 0.98 7.31
CA ILE A 115 -0.41 1.05 8.62
C ILE A 115 -0.38 -0.36 9.20
N GLY A 116 0.81 -0.90 9.45
CA GLY A 116 1.01 -2.28 9.92
C GLY A 116 0.77 -2.48 11.42
N LYS A 117 -0.08 -1.66 12.04
CA LYS A 117 -0.46 -1.75 13.45
C LYS A 117 -1.93 -1.41 13.60
N GLU A 118 -2.62 -2.17 14.44
CA GLU A 118 -3.99 -1.89 14.84
C GLU A 118 -4.04 -0.70 15.80
N VAL A 119 -4.98 0.20 15.56
CA VAL A 119 -5.22 1.42 16.34
C VAL A 119 -6.73 1.55 16.54
N ASP A 120 -7.14 2.04 17.70
CA ASP A 120 -8.55 2.32 17.97
C ASP A 120 -9.06 3.47 17.09
N CYS A 121 -10.12 3.22 16.34
CA CYS A 121 -10.69 4.15 15.36
C CYS A 121 -12.21 4.28 15.54
N ASP A 122 -12.74 5.47 15.28
CA ASP A 122 -14.17 5.80 15.31
C ASP A 122 -14.76 6.07 13.90
N ALA A 123 -13.91 6.14 12.88
CA ALA A 123 -14.26 6.28 11.47
C ALA A 123 -13.45 5.30 10.62
N PHE A 124 -14.08 4.74 9.59
CA PHE A 124 -13.49 3.67 8.77
C PHE A 124 -13.49 4.04 7.29
N PHE A 125 -12.49 3.56 6.57
CA PHE A 125 -12.48 3.65 5.11
C PHE A 125 -13.54 2.68 4.55
N PRO A 126 -14.36 3.09 3.56
CA PRO A 126 -15.37 2.21 2.99
C PRO A 126 -14.73 1.02 2.28
N SER A 127 -15.36 -0.15 2.36
CA SER A 127 -14.97 -1.30 1.55
C SER A 127 -15.22 -1.02 0.06
N PHE A 128 -14.33 -1.50 -0.81
CA PHE A 128 -14.49 -1.48 -2.25
C PHE A 128 -14.17 -2.86 -2.83
N ASP A 129 -14.69 -3.15 -4.02
CA ASP A 129 -14.45 -4.43 -4.67
C ASP A 129 -13.05 -4.46 -5.30
N GLU A 130 -12.19 -5.36 -4.85
CA GLU A 130 -10.85 -5.55 -5.41
C GLU A 130 -10.88 -6.13 -6.83
N ARG A 131 -12.04 -6.54 -7.35
CA ARG A 131 -12.20 -6.89 -8.78
C ARG A 131 -12.27 -5.65 -9.68
N ASP A 132 -12.77 -4.55 -9.14
CA ASP A 132 -12.88 -3.27 -9.85
C ASP A 132 -11.55 -2.51 -9.87
N TYR A 133 -10.61 -2.87 -8.99
CA TYR A 133 -9.33 -2.18 -8.85
C TYR A 133 -8.16 -3.16 -8.78
N ARG A 134 -7.11 -2.91 -9.55
CA ARG A 134 -5.87 -3.69 -9.51
C ARG A 134 -4.77 -2.94 -8.77
N VAL A 135 -3.95 -3.66 -8.01
CA VAL A 135 -2.75 -3.08 -7.42
C VAL A 135 -1.73 -2.81 -8.52
N THR A 136 -1.36 -1.55 -8.72
CA THR A 136 -0.38 -1.14 -9.75
C THR A 136 0.92 -0.62 -9.13
N HIS A 137 0.89 -0.19 -7.87
CA HIS A 137 2.09 0.21 -7.14
C HIS A 137 2.06 -0.36 -5.73
N VAL A 138 3.20 -0.87 -5.27
CA VAL A 138 3.45 -1.19 -3.86
C VAL A 138 4.85 -0.70 -3.55
N SER A 139 4.99 0.19 -2.56
CA SER A 139 6.31 0.66 -2.15
C SER A 139 7.10 -0.40 -1.40
N LYS A 140 8.35 -0.08 -1.09
CA LYS A 140 9.07 -0.77 -0.02
C LYS A 140 8.34 -0.57 1.32
N SER A 141 8.61 -1.47 2.25
CA SER A 141 8.23 -1.27 3.64
C SER A 141 9.05 -0.12 4.26
N HIS A 142 8.40 0.70 5.07
CA HIS A 142 9.00 1.82 5.79
C HIS A 142 8.65 1.74 7.28
N SER A 143 9.42 2.42 8.12
CA SER A 143 9.09 2.56 9.55
C SER A 143 9.22 4.01 10.02
N SER A 144 8.28 4.46 10.85
CA SER A 144 8.37 5.76 11.52
C SER A 144 7.94 5.64 12.97
N GLY A 145 8.86 5.92 13.91
CA GLY A 145 8.57 5.78 15.34
C GLY A 145 8.18 4.35 15.75
N GLY A 146 8.70 3.33 15.06
CA GLY A 146 8.34 1.93 15.27
C GLY A 146 7.01 1.49 14.66
N LEU A 147 6.35 2.37 13.89
CA LEU A 147 5.14 2.05 13.14
C LEU A 147 5.52 1.64 11.71
N PRO A 148 5.38 0.35 11.33
CA PRO A 148 5.61 -0.07 9.95
C PRO A 148 4.47 0.40 9.04
N TYR A 149 4.80 0.84 7.83
CA TYR A 149 3.82 1.20 6.82
C TYR A 149 4.38 1.06 5.41
N ASP A 150 3.49 1.01 4.42
CA ASP A 150 3.85 1.12 3.00
C ASP A 150 2.77 1.88 2.22
N PHE A 151 3.05 2.14 0.95
CA PHE A 151 2.16 2.84 0.03
C PHE A 151 1.68 1.88 -1.06
N VAL A 152 0.37 1.80 -1.24
CA VAL A 152 -0.27 1.01 -2.28
C VAL A 152 -1.12 1.91 -3.15
N VAL A 153 -1.06 1.70 -4.46
CA VAL A 153 -1.99 2.32 -5.39
C VAL A 153 -2.84 1.24 -6.03
N TYR A 154 -4.15 1.41 -5.87
CA TYR A 154 -5.18 0.63 -6.55
C TYR A 154 -5.67 1.45 -7.74
N GLN A 155 -5.68 0.86 -8.93
CA GLN A 155 -6.09 1.54 -10.15
C GLN A 155 -7.18 0.73 -10.86
N ARG A 156 -8.19 1.44 -11.37
CA ARG A 156 -9.24 0.84 -12.18
C ARG A 156 -8.66 0.36 -13.52
N PRO A 157 -8.96 -0.86 -14.01
CA PRO A 157 -8.41 -1.37 -15.27
C PRO A 157 -8.63 -0.45 -16.47
N GLU A 158 -9.79 0.21 -16.56
CA GLU A 158 -10.12 1.16 -17.64
C GLU A 158 -9.27 2.43 -17.60
N ALA A 159 -8.77 2.81 -16.43
CA ALA A 159 -7.88 3.96 -16.29
C ALA A 159 -6.42 3.63 -16.66
N ALA A 160 -6.04 2.35 -16.63
CA ALA A 160 -4.68 1.93 -16.99
C ALA A 160 -4.37 2.10 -18.49
N SER A 161 -5.40 2.18 -19.34
CA SER A 161 -5.26 2.42 -20.79
C SER A 161 -5.31 3.89 -21.19
N ARG A 162 -5.51 4.83 -20.24
CA ARG A 162 -5.46 6.27 -20.52
C ARG A 162 -4.02 6.75 -20.71
N CYS A 163 -3.81 7.54 -21.76
CA CYS A 163 -2.53 8.18 -22.06
C CYS A 163 -2.77 9.70 -22.16
N PRO A 164 -2.00 10.55 -21.45
CA PRO A 164 -0.92 10.22 -20.52
C PRO A 164 -1.41 9.63 -19.18
N PRO A 165 -0.57 8.87 -18.45
CA PRO A 165 -0.89 8.38 -17.11
C PRO A 165 -1.02 9.56 -16.13
N SER A 166 -1.75 9.33 -15.02
CA SER A 166 -1.86 10.26 -13.90
C SER A 166 -0.50 10.83 -13.49
N PRO A 167 -0.30 12.17 -13.52
CA PRO A 167 0.90 12.83 -13.01
C PRO A 167 1.32 12.38 -11.60
N ALA A 168 0.35 12.20 -10.70
CA ALA A 168 0.61 11.69 -9.37
C ALA A 168 1.13 10.25 -9.35
N LEU A 169 0.61 9.37 -10.22
CA LEU A 169 1.13 8.01 -10.36
C LEU A 169 2.54 8.01 -11.01
N ALA A 170 2.76 8.87 -12.00
CA ALA A 170 4.08 9.06 -12.61
C ALA A 170 5.11 9.55 -11.59
N ALA A 171 4.73 10.47 -10.68
CA ALA A 171 5.57 10.94 -9.57
C ALA A 171 5.95 9.84 -8.56
N LEU A 172 5.26 8.69 -8.58
CA LEU A 172 5.60 7.50 -7.80
C LEU A 172 6.47 6.49 -8.57
N GLY A 173 6.94 6.84 -9.77
CA GLY A 173 7.77 5.97 -10.61
C GLY A 173 6.97 5.05 -11.55
N GLY A 174 5.70 5.37 -11.83
CA GLY A 174 4.95 4.75 -12.93
C GLY A 174 4.44 3.33 -12.69
N GLY A 175 3.97 3.01 -11.48
CA GLY A 175 3.36 1.71 -11.18
C GLY A 175 4.39 0.58 -11.06
N GLN A 176 5.06 0.50 -9.91
CA GLN A 176 6.10 -0.50 -9.64
C GLN A 176 5.78 -1.26 -8.35
N LEU A 177 6.05 -2.57 -8.39
CA LEU A 177 5.92 -3.48 -7.26
C LEU A 177 7.27 -3.59 -6.54
N LEU A 178 7.56 -2.60 -5.70
CA LEU A 178 8.86 -2.40 -5.05
C LEU A 178 9.00 -3.13 -3.71
N HIS A 179 7.93 -3.74 -3.21
CA HIS A 179 7.97 -4.48 -1.95
C HIS A 179 8.99 -5.63 -2.02
N GLU A 180 9.84 -5.77 -1.01
CA GLU A 180 10.99 -6.69 -1.08
C GLU A 180 10.56 -8.16 -1.17
N GLU A 181 9.36 -8.50 -0.68
CA GLU A 181 8.74 -9.84 -0.81
C GLU A 181 8.53 -10.25 -2.28
N TYR A 182 8.43 -9.32 -3.23
CA TYR A 182 8.36 -9.66 -4.66
C TYR A 182 9.62 -10.38 -5.15
N GLN A 183 10.77 -10.27 -4.48
CA GLN A 183 11.95 -11.07 -4.80
C GLN A 183 11.68 -12.57 -4.59
N TYR A 184 11.00 -12.92 -3.50
CA TYR A 184 10.60 -14.31 -3.22
C TYR A 184 9.54 -14.79 -4.22
N LEU A 185 8.52 -13.96 -4.51
CA LEU A 185 7.45 -14.33 -5.44
C LEU A 185 7.95 -14.48 -6.87
N GLN A 186 8.84 -13.59 -7.32
CA GLN A 186 9.41 -13.65 -8.66
C GLN A 186 10.36 -14.84 -8.81
N ALA A 187 11.13 -15.19 -7.78
CA ALA A 187 11.95 -16.40 -7.78
C ALA A 187 11.11 -17.67 -7.94
N ILE A 188 9.97 -17.75 -7.23
CA ILE A 188 9.03 -18.87 -7.39
C ILE A 188 8.46 -18.92 -8.81
N ARG A 189 8.01 -17.76 -9.32
CA ARG A 189 7.45 -17.67 -10.67
C ARG A 189 8.46 -18.14 -11.72
N ASP A 190 9.70 -17.68 -11.63
CA ASP A 190 10.77 -18.05 -12.55
C ASP A 190 11.08 -19.56 -12.51
N ILE A 191 11.11 -20.17 -11.32
CA ILE A 191 11.29 -21.63 -11.19
C ILE A 191 10.14 -22.40 -11.84
N ILE A 192 8.89 -21.92 -11.71
CA ILE A 192 7.73 -22.57 -12.30
C ILE A 192 7.72 -22.44 -13.82
N GLU A 193 8.06 -21.26 -14.34
CA GLU A 193 8.00 -20.96 -15.78
C GLU A 193 9.22 -21.50 -16.55
N ASN A 194 10.41 -21.40 -15.96
CA ASN A 194 11.70 -21.65 -16.64
C ASN A 194 12.57 -22.72 -15.97
N GLY A 195 12.14 -23.30 -14.85
CA GLY A 195 12.93 -24.28 -14.10
C GLY A 195 13.12 -25.60 -14.84
N VAL A 196 14.24 -26.27 -14.56
CA VAL A 196 14.57 -27.60 -15.10
C VAL A 196 14.00 -28.68 -14.19
N GLY A 197 13.23 -29.60 -14.78
CA GLY A 197 12.71 -30.78 -14.11
C GLY A 197 13.81 -31.79 -13.77
N MET A 198 13.91 -32.19 -12.52
CA MET A 198 14.93 -33.10 -11.99
C MET A 198 14.32 -34.10 -11.02
N GLU A 199 14.84 -35.33 -11.01
CA GLU A 199 14.57 -36.28 -9.93
C GLU A 199 15.30 -35.84 -8.65
N ASP A 200 14.74 -36.18 -7.48
CA ASP A 200 15.34 -35.85 -6.18
C ASP A 200 15.46 -37.08 -5.28
N ARG A 201 16.17 -36.93 -4.16
CA ARG A 201 16.39 -38.01 -3.18
C ARG A 201 15.11 -38.51 -2.49
N THR A 202 13.99 -37.79 -2.64
CA THR A 202 12.70 -38.14 -2.03
C THR A 202 11.81 -38.91 -2.99
N GLY A 203 12.12 -38.91 -4.29
CA GLY A 203 11.33 -39.54 -5.35
C GLY A 203 10.12 -38.73 -5.80
N VAL A 204 9.92 -37.50 -5.29
CA VAL A 204 8.81 -36.63 -5.69
C VAL A 204 9.12 -35.89 -6.99
N GLY A 205 10.39 -35.50 -7.18
CA GLY A 205 10.82 -34.67 -8.30
C GLY A 205 10.69 -33.18 -8.00
N THR A 206 11.47 -32.36 -8.73
CA THR A 206 11.60 -30.92 -8.51
C THR A 206 11.67 -30.14 -9.80
N LEU A 207 11.18 -28.89 -9.78
CA LEU A 207 11.60 -27.85 -10.73
C LEU A 207 12.71 -27.04 -10.05
N SER A 208 13.83 -26.84 -10.74
CA SER A 208 15.02 -26.25 -10.14
C SER A 208 15.66 -25.20 -11.05
N THR A 209 16.29 -24.22 -10.42
CA THR A 209 17.20 -23.26 -11.05
C THR A 209 18.42 -23.09 -10.15
N PHE A 210 19.50 -22.51 -10.66
CA PHE A 210 20.75 -22.38 -9.92
C PHE A 210 21.16 -20.91 -9.73
N GLY A 211 21.57 -20.54 -8.52
CA GLY A 211 22.18 -19.24 -8.25
C GLY A 211 21.22 -18.07 -8.00
N VAL A 212 19.99 -18.32 -7.53
CA VAL A 212 19.05 -17.24 -7.17
C VAL A 212 19.57 -16.44 -5.98
N GLN A 213 19.56 -15.12 -6.08
CA GLN A 213 19.91 -14.21 -4.99
C GLN A 213 18.74 -13.30 -4.63
N THR A 214 18.49 -13.13 -3.31
CA THR A 214 17.55 -12.15 -2.76
C THR A 214 18.24 -11.32 -1.68
N ARG A 215 17.79 -10.08 -1.47
CA ARG A 215 18.37 -9.14 -0.48
C ARG A 215 17.25 -8.37 0.21
N PHE A 216 17.28 -8.32 1.54
CA PHE A 216 16.27 -7.64 2.36
C PHE A 216 16.93 -6.58 3.23
N ASP A 217 16.32 -5.40 3.32
CA ASP A 217 16.81 -4.31 4.16
C ASP A 217 16.24 -4.40 5.58
N LEU A 218 17.11 -4.74 6.55
CA LEU A 218 16.72 -4.95 7.95
C LEU A 218 16.67 -3.65 8.77
N ARG A 219 16.99 -2.49 8.18
CA ARG A 219 17.03 -1.21 8.91
C ARG A 219 15.63 -0.68 9.23
N GLU A 220 14.68 -0.93 8.34
CA GLU A 220 13.32 -0.40 8.42
C GLU A 220 12.35 -1.44 8.98
N THR A 221 12.40 -2.69 8.49
CA THR A 221 11.46 -3.76 8.86
C THR A 221 12.13 -5.14 8.91
N PHE A 222 11.37 -6.15 9.36
CA PHE A 222 11.80 -7.54 9.38
C PHE A 222 11.08 -8.32 8.25
N PRO A 223 11.81 -9.05 7.38
CA PRO A 223 11.25 -9.68 6.17
C PRO A 223 10.53 -11.00 6.48
N LEU A 224 9.53 -10.96 7.35
CA LEU A 224 8.62 -12.09 7.56
C LEU A 224 7.59 -12.10 6.42
N LEU A 225 7.57 -13.17 5.62
CA LEU A 225 6.65 -13.26 4.47
C LEU A 225 5.19 -13.08 4.89
N THR A 226 4.43 -12.34 4.09
CA THR A 226 3.04 -11.95 4.35
C THR A 226 2.04 -12.67 3.45
N THR A 227 2.49 -13.16 2.28
CA THR A 227 1.68 -13.94 1.34
C THR A 227 1.30 -15.34 1.84
N LYS A 228 1.95 -15.81 2.91
CA LYS A 228 1.54 -16.96 3.71
C LYS A 228 1.98 -16.77 5.15
N ARG A 229 1.24 -17.33 6.11
CA ARG A 229 1.63 -17.25 7.53
C ARG A 229 2.91 -18.06 7.77
N THR A 230 3.96 -17.38 8.24
CA THR A 230 5.21 -18.03 8.66
C THR A 230 5.13 -18.47 10.11
N PHE A 231 5.62 -19.67 10.45
CA PHE A 231 5.61 -20.19 11.82
C PHE A 231 6.74 -19.56 12.66
N TRP A 232 6.57 -18.29 13.02
CA TRP A 232 7.58 -17.48 13.70
C TRP A 232 8.11 -18.10 15.01
N ARG A 233 7.21 -18.65 15.84
CA ARG A 233 7.62 -19.34 17.08
C ARG A 233 8.58 -20.50 16.81
N GLY A 234 8.35 -21.27 15.75
CA GLY A 234 9.25 -22.35 15.35
C GLY A 234 10.63 -21.84 14.98
N VAL A 235 10.70 -20.81 14.14
CA VAL A 235 11.96 -20.16 13.70
C VAL A 235 12.75 -19.63 14.89
N LEU A 236 12.09 -18.93 15.82
CA LEU A 236 12.74 -18.36 16.99
C LEU A 236 13.27 -19.45 17.95
N GLU A 237 12.46 -20.46 18.27
CA GLU A 237 12.87 -21.54 19.17
C GLU A 237 14.01 -22.37 18.58
N GLU A 238 13.97 -22.64 17.28
CA GLU A 238 15.04 -23.32 16.54
C GLU A 238 16.34 -22.50 16.56
N LEU A 239 16.27 -21.18 16.29
CA LEU A 239 17.44 -20.31 16.36
C LEU A 239 18.07 -20.32 17.76
N LEU A 240 17.25 -20.24 18.81
CA LEU A 240 17.74 -20.32 20.19
C LEU A 240 18.33 -21.71 20.52
N TRP A 241 17.81 -22.78 19.91
CA TRP A 241 18.36 -24.13 20.03
C TRP A 241 19.74 -24.24 19.37
N PHE A 242 19.92 -23.67 18.17
CA PHE A 242 21.22 -23.58 17.51
C PHE A 242 22.24 -22.78 18.32
N VAL A 243 21.87 -21.61 18.85
CA VAL A 243 22.78 -20.76 19.66
C VAL A 243 23.25 -21.47 20.93
N ARG A 244 22.45 -22.38 21.50
CA ARG A 244 22.85 -23.21 22.65
C ARG A 244 23.79 -24.35 22.28
N GLY A 245 23.98 -24.65 20.99
CA GLY A 245 24.68 -25.85 20.54
C GLY A 245 23.94 -27.14 20.92
N ASP A 246 22.63 -27.06 21.12
CA ASP A 246 21.81 -28.20 21.50
C ASP A 246 21.55 -29.08 20.27
N THR A 247 21.62 -30.40 20.44
CA THR A 247 21.40 -31.40 19.38
C THR A 247 20.24 -32.34 19.71
N ASN A 248 19.57 -32.15 20.85
CA ASN A 248 18.40 -32.93 21.23
C ASN A 248 17.10 -32.28 20.68
N ALA A 249 16.59 -32.81 19.58
CA ALA A 249 15.34 -32.34 18.97
C ALA A 249 14.12 -32.44 19.90
N LYS A 250 14.14 -33.31 20.92
CA LYS A 250 13.03 -33.42 21.89
C LYS A 250 12.76 -32.12 22.63
N HIS A 251 13.79 -31.32 22.89
CA HIS A 251 13.61 -30.02 23.54
C HIS A 251 12.77 -29.04 22.68
N LEU A 252 12.78 -29.20 21.35
CA LEU A 252 11.88 -28.47 20.44
C LEU A 252 10.48 -29.10 20.46
N SER A 253 10.39 -30.43 20.37
CA SER A 253 9.11 -31.15 20.36
C SER A 253 8.30 -30.93 21.65
N ASP A 254 8.96 -30.90 22.81
CA ASP A 254 8.36 -30.60 24.13
C ASP A 254 7.79 -29.18 24.19
N LYS A 255 8.37 -28.26 23.42
CA LYS A 255 7.84 -26.91 23.18
C LYS A 255 6.84 -26.87 22.02
N GLY A 256 6.33 -28.00 21.54
CA GLY A 256 5.38 -28.07 20.43
C GLY A 256 5.96 -27.66 19.07
N VAL A 257 7.28 -27.59 18.92
CA VAL A 257 7.97 -27.30 17.66
C VAL A 257 8.47 -28.61 17.05
N LYS A 258 7.71 -29.14 16.07
CA LYS A 258 7.89 -30.50 15.52
C LYS A 258 8.69 -30.58 14.21
N ILE A 259 9.39 -29.51 13.85
CA ILE A 259 10.03 -29.38 12.52
C ILE A 259 11.17 -30.39 12.28
N TRP A 260 11.75 -30.95 13.35
CA TRP A 260 12.82 -31.97 13.30
C TRP A 260 12.35 -33.40 13.61
N ASP A 261 11.09 -33.61 14.01
CA ASP A 261 10.60 -34.91 14.51
C ASP A 261 10.77 -36.05 13.48
N ALA A 262 10.44 -35.79 12.21
CA ALA A 262 10.55 -36.78 11.14
C ALA A 262 12.01 -37.24 10.92
N ASN A 263 12.94 -36.28 10.94
CA ASN A 263 14.37 -36.54 10.73
C ASN A 263 15.05 -37.12 11.98
N GLY A 264 14.43 -36.98 13.16
CA GLY A 264 14.88 -37.59 14.42
C GLY A 264 14.26 -38.95 14.72
N SER A 265 13.37 -39.46 13.85
CA SER A 265 12.71 -40.76 14.04
C SER A 265 13.70 -41.92 13.94
N ARG A 266 13.43 -43.03 14.63
CA ARG A 266 14.29 -44.22 14.57
C ARG A 266 14.45 -44.73 13.14
N GLU A 267 13.33 -44.83 12.42
CA GLU A 267 13.32 -45.28 11.03
C GLU A 267 14.19 -44.40 10.13
N PHE A 268 14.16 -43.07 10.30
CA PHE A 268 15.00 -42.18 9.51
C PHE A 268 16.48 -42.34 9.85
N LEU A 269 16.82 -42.46 11.14
CA LEU A 269 18.20 -42.63 11.60
C LEU A 269 18.80 -43.96 11.12
N ASP A 270 18.04 -45.06 11.15
CA ASP A 270 18.48 -46.37 10.63
C ASP A 270 18.90 -46.33 9.15
N LYS A 271 18.27 -45.44 8.36
CA LYS A 271 18.60 -45.25 6.93
C LYS A 271 19.88 -44.43 6.70
N ARG A 272 20.51 -43.89 7.75
CA ARG A 272 21.68 -42.99 7.65
C ARG A 272 23.01 -43.64 8.01
N GLY A 273 23.01 -44.93 8.32
CA GLY A 273 24.21 -45.68 8.73
C GLY A 273 24.50 -45.52 10.21
#